data_AF-A0A2S3U933-F1
#
_entry.id   AF-A0A2S3U933-F1
#
_cell.length_a   1.000
_cell.length_b   1.000
_cell.length_c   1.000
_cell.angle_alpha   90.00
_cell.angle_beta   90.00
_cell.angle_gamma   90.00
#
_symmetry.space_group_name_H-M   'P 1'
#
loop_
_entity.id
_entity.type
_entity.pdbx_description
1 polymer ?
#
loop_
_entity_poly.entity_id
_entity_poly.type
_entity_poly.pdbx_seq_one_letter_code
_entity_poly.pdbx_strand_id
1 'polypeptide(L)' 'MIVGIRPEDIHTEQVALEAMADAKVEATVEVSEFLGTDSMLYSRTGDTEFVAQVNARDYHKPGEEVDMAFEMK' A
#
# COMPACT_ATOMS: atom_id res chain seq x y z
N MET A 1 -19.12 -4.62 -7.51
CA MET A 1 -18.03 -4.40 -8.49
C MET A 1 -16.80 -5.08 -7.94
N ILE A 2 -15.97 -5.70 -8.77
CA ILE A 2 -14.74 -6.37 -8.33
C ILE A 2 -13.62 -5.81 -9.19
N VAL A 3 -12.56 -5.31 -8.55
CA VAL A 3 -11.33 -4.85 -9.18
C VAL A 3 -10.19 -5.70 -8.64
N GLY A 4 -9.29 -6.13 -9.51
CA GLY A 4 -8.10 -6.86 -9.12
C GLY A 4 -6.87 -6.01 -9.43
N ILE A 5 -5.97 -5.91 -8.45
CA ILE A 5 -4.64 -5.32 -8.58
C ILE A 5 -3.66 -6.26 -7.90
N ARG A 6 -2.40 -6.31 -8.35
CA ARG A 6 -1.39 -7.10 -7.67
C ARG A 6 -0.77 -6.28 -6.53
N PRO A 7 -0.35 -6.90 -5.42
CA PRO A 7 0.27 -6.19 -4.31
C PRO A 7 1.48 -5.33 -4.70
N GLU A 8 2.27 -5.78 -5.69
CA GLU A 8 3.44 -5.05 -6.19
C GLU A 8 3.10 -3.83 -7.07
N ASP A 9 1.85 -3.69 -7.51
CA ASP A 9 1.36 -2.52 -8.26
C ASP A 9 0.74 -1.47 -7.29
N ILE A 10 0.94 -1.61 -5.97
CA ILE A 10 0.51 -0.65 -4.93
C ILE A 10 1.75 -0.05 -4.27
N HIS A 11 1.88 1.27 -4.36
CA HIS A 11 3.09 2.00 -4.03
C HIS A 11 2.87 2.96 -2.85
N THR A 12 3.87 3.09 -1.98
CA THR A 12 3.87 4.02 -0.82
C THR A 12 4.89 5.14 -0.98
N GLU A 13 5.79 5.03 -1.95
CA GLU A 13 6.86 5.97 -2.19
C GLU A 13 6.30 7.33 -2.65
N GLN A 14 6.82 8.42 -2.08
CA GLN A 14 6.34 9.77 -2.37
C GLN A 14 6.32 10.11 -3.88
N VAL A 15 7.30 9.63 -4.65
CA VAL A 15 7.35 9.85 -6.11
C VAL A 15 6.13 9.23 -6.81
N ALA A 16 5.70 8.05 -6.39
CA ALA A 16 4.52 7.39 -6.90
C ALA A 16 3.23 8.13 -6.49
N LEU A 17 3.15 8.57 -5.23
CA LEU A 17 2.03 9.36 -4.70
C LEU A 17 1.85 10.71 -5.40
N GLU A 18 2.94 11.33 -5.84
CA GLU A 18 2.93 12.57 -6.62
C GLU A 18 2.53 12.31 -8.08
N ALA A 19 3.07 11.24 -8.69
CA ALA A 19 2.79 10.88 -10.09
C ALA A 19 1.34 10.40 -10.31
N MET A 20 0.77 9.70 -9.33
CA MET A 20 -0.55 9.08 -9.39
C MET A 20 -1.54 9.74 -8.42
N ALA A 21 -1.56 11.07 -8.41
CA ALA A 21 -2.35 11.83 -7.43
C ALA A 21 -3.86 11.49 -7.43
N ASP A 22 -4.41 11.10 -8.59
CA ASP A 22 -5.82 10.74 -8.78
C ASP A 22 -6.15 9.29 -8.36
N ALA A 23 -5.13 8.47 -8.09
CA ALA A 23 -5.26 7.06 -7.74
C ALA A 23 -4.69 6.75 -6.34
N LYS A 24 -4.73 7.75 -5.44
CA LYS A 24 -4.35 7.60 -4.04
C LYS A 24 -5.50 7.13 -3.18
N VAL A 25 -5.18 6.23 -2.26
CA VAL A 25 -6.08 5.73 -1.24
C VAL A 25 -5.35 5.79 0.10
N GLU A 26 -5.97 6.45 1.06
CA GLU A 26 -5.54 6.41 2.45
C GLU A 26 -5.99 5.07 3.06
N ALA A 27 -5.05 4.38 3.71
CA ALA A 27 -5.30 3.08 4.33
C ALA A 27 -4.59 2.95 5.67
N THR A 28 -5.22 2.24 6.60
CA THR A 28 -4.61 1.88 7.87
C THR A 28 -3.83 0.58 7.71
N VAL A 29 -2.57 0.57 8.11
CA VAL A 29 -1.76 -0.66 8.16
C VAL A 29 -2.18 -1.49 9.36
N GLU A 30 -2.72 -2.69 9.14
CA GLU A 30 -3.11 -3.61 10.21
C GLU A 30 -1.95 -4.50 10.64
N VAL A 31 -1.15 -4.97 9.69
CA VAL A 31 0.05 -5.79 9.92
C VAL A 31 1.15 -5.37 8.96
N SER A 32 2.36 -5.27 9.49
CA SER A 32 3.58 -4.99 8.73
C SER A 32 4.53 -6.18 8.87
N GLU A 33 4.69 -6.94 7.79
CA GLU A 33 5.49 -8.17 7.74
C GLU A 33 6.79 -7.92 6.97
N PHE A 34 7.93 -8.00 7.67
CA PHE A 34 9.24 -7.85 7.05
C PHE A 34 9.73 -9.18 6.45
N LEU A 35 10.02 -9.17 5.15
CA LEU A 35 10.46 -10.36 4.38
C LEU A 35 11.90 -10.24 3.86
N GLY A 36 12.69 -9.31 4.42
CA GLY A 36 14.10 -9.11 4.06
C GLY A 36 14.29 -7.94 3.09
N THR A 37 14.05 -8.15 1.79
CA THR A 37 14.16 -7.09 0.77
C THR A 37 12.88 -6.28 0.62
N ASP A 38 11.77 -6.88 0.98
CA ASP A 38 10.42 -6.34 0.86
C ASP A 38 9.70 -6.43 2.19
N SER A 39 8.65 -5.63 2.33
CA SER A 39 7.66 -5.72 3.40
C SER A 39 6.27 -5.89 2.81
N MET A 40 5.47 -6.76 3.41
CA MET A 40 4.04 -6.88 3.10
C MET A 40 3.25 -6.05 4.10
N LEU A 41 2.52 -5.06 3.58
CA LEU A 41 1.60 -4.23 4.36
C LEU A 41 0.18 -4.75 4.17
N TYR A 42 -0.32 -5.46 5.16
CA TYR A 42 -1.74 -5.83 5.22
C TYR A 42 -2.50 -4.60 5.68
N SER A 43 -3.33 -4.06 4.80
CA SER A 43 -3.88 -2.71 4.94
C SER A 43 -5.38 -2.72 4.73
N ARG A 44 -6.05 -1.75 5.34
CA ARG A 44 -7.51 -1.60 5.25
C ARG A 44 -7.89 -0.17 4.88
N THR A 45 -8.83 -0.04 3.96
CA THR A 45 -9.52 1.22 3.65
C THR A 45 -11.03 1.01 3.77
N GLY A 46 -11.67 1.76 4.68
CA GLY A 46 -13.06 1.49 5.06
C GLY A 46 -13.26 0.03 5.48
N ASP A 47 -14.13 -0.69 4.77
CA ASP A 47 -14.43 -2.11 5.00
C ASP A 47 -13.65 -3.06 4.07
N THR A 48 -12.71 -2.54 3.27
CA THR A 48 -11.95 -3.32 2.28
C THR A 48 -10.51 -3.55 2.74
N GLU A 49 -10.11 -4.81 2.78
CA GLU A 49 -8.74 -5.23 3.07
C GLU A 49 -7.98 -5.52 1.78
N PHE A 50 -6.70 -5.20 1.77
CA PHE A 50 -5.78 -5.50 0.67
C PHE A 50 -4.34 -5.61 1.19
N VAL A 51 -3.44 -6.05 0.32
CA VAL A 51 -2.02 -6.18 0.64
C VAL A 51 -1.22 -5.37 -0.36
N ALA A 52 -0.27 -4.58 0.13
CA ALA A 52 0.74 -3.92 -0.67
C ALA A 52 2.11 -4.56 -0.42
N GLN A 53 2.87 -4.80 -1.48
CA GLN A 53 4.27 -5.23 -1.37
C GLN A 53 5.16 -4.01 -1.61
N VAL A 54 5.87 -3.57 -0.57
CA VAL A 54 6.70 -2.37 -0.60
C VAL A 54 8.16 -2.69 -0.30
N ASN A 55 9.07 -1.75 -0.57
CA ASN A 55 10.47 -1.93 -0.20
C ASN A 55 10.61 -2.10 1.32
N ALA A 56 11.51 -2.98 1.77
CA ALA A 56 11.80 -3.20 3.19
C ALA A 56 12.12 -1.92 3.99
N ARG A 57 12.63 -0.88 3.32
CA ARG A 57 12.97 0.40 3.94
C ARG A 57 11.74 1.28 4.21
N ASP A 58 10.64 1.01 3.53
CA ASP A 58 9.38 1.72 3.68
C ASP A 58 8.52 1.04 4.77
N TYR A 59 9.10 1.01 5.96
CA TYR A 59 8.48 0.37 7.10
C TYR A 59 7.43 1.29 7.70
N HIS A 60 6.19 0.79 7.74
CA HIS A 60 5.08 1.41 8.48
C HIS A 60 4.70 0.56 9.69
N LYS A 61 4.31 1.21 10.77
CA LYS A 61 3.87 0.51 11.99
C LYS A 61 2.40 0.09 11.87
N PRO A 62 2.00 -1.04 12.46
CA PRO A 62 0.58 -1.33 12.66
C PRO A 62 -0.14 -0.17 13.35
N GLY A 63 -1.28 0.24 12.81
CA GLY A 63 -2.10 1.37 13.24
C GLY A 63 -1.76 2.71 12.56
N GLU A 64 -0.74 2.76 11.69
CA GLU A 64 -0.40 3.95 10.93
C GLU A 64 -1.35 4.15 9.73
N GLU A 65 -1.74 5.39 9.47
CA GLU A 65 -2.45 5.79 8.24
C GLU A 65 -1.42 6.16 7.18
N VAL A 66 -1.52 5.53 6.01
CA VAL A 66 -0.55 5.63 4.92
C VAL A 66 -1.29 5.89 3.62
N ASP A 67 -0.82 6.88 2.86
CA ASP A 67 -1.25 7.09 1.48
C ASP A 67 -0.63 6.02 0.58
N MET A 68 -1.46 5.34 -0.20
CA MET A 68 -1.04 4.31 -1.14
C MET A 68 -1.54 4.65 -2.55
N ALA A 69 -0.64 4.67 -3.54
CA ALA A 69 -0.97 4.87 -4.94
C ALA A 69 -1.19 3.53 -5.65
N PHE A 70 -2.30 3.42 -6.36
CA PHE A 70 -2.69 2.22 -7.11
C PHE A 70 -2.31 2.41 -8.58
N GLU A 71 -1.32 1.67 -9.06
CA GLU A 71 -0.88 1.72 -10.46
C GLU A 71 -1.86 0.95 -11.35
N MET A 72 -2.90 1.65 -11.81
CA MET A 72 -3.87 1.12 -12.76
C MET A 72 -3.34 1.28 -14.19
N LYS A 73 -3.07 0.14 -14.86
CA LYS A 73 -2.72 0.10 -16.28
C LYS A 73 -3.92 0.35 -17.19
#